data_AF-A0A950V979-F1
#
_entry.id   AF-A0A950V979-F1
#
_cell.length_a   1.000
_cell.length_b   1.000
_cell.length_c   1.000
_cell.angle_alpha   90.00
_cell.angle_beta   90.00
_cell.angle_gamma   90.00
#
_symmetry.space_group_name_H-M   'P 1'
#
loop_
_entity.id
_entity.type
_entity.pdbx_description
1 polymer ?
#
loop_
_entity_poly.entity_id
_entity_poly.type
_entity_poly.pdbx_seq_one_letter_code
_entity_poly.pdbx_strand_id
1 'polypeptide(L)'
;MTLTVHNLNYLSESIRELYGLGFRSFSIIPDADCGTWTQDTFREYESQMDQVIGFWHAQRDISVNTIDQVMRKLVTKREPSHLCQAGKHIVGITIHGDIYPCHDFAGRYASNPVERAALVIGNVMTGFTKKQHEYADLRIDETVKPDTGYDCKTCWAKWVCSRGCPYMNYASSHDIRRVNATYCMTTRINASLAMRWMSVLDDFRFASAKTDGRTDTPRGAERGIAEEMQRSNYPTTHNRGERQRTP
;
A
#
# COMPACT_ATOMS: atom_id res chain seq x y z
N MET A 1 3.50 9.56 -8.97
CA MET A 1 2.79 10.78 -9.41
C MET A 1 1.58 10.99 -8.53
N THR A 2 1.47 12.20 -8.01
CA THR A 2 0.32 12.65 -7.21
C THR A 2 -0.71 13.23 -8.17
N LEU A 3 -1.90 12.64 -8.18
CA LEU A 3 -2.98 13.02 -9.07
C LEU A 3 -3.98 13.89 -8.29
N THR A 4 -4.19 15.11 -8.75
CA THR A 4 -5.13 16.06 -8.16
C THR A 4 -6.22 16.36 -9.18
N VAL A 5 -7.29 17.02 -8.74
CA VAL A 5 -8.34 17.50 -9.68
C VAL A 5 -7.81 18.51 -10.70
N HIS A 6 -6.66 19.15 -10.43
CA HIS A 6 -6.07 20.18 -11.28
C HIS A 6 -5.18 19.64 -12.40
N ASN A 7 -4.65 18.41 -12.27
CA ASN A 7 -3.79 17.80 -13.27
C ASN A 7 -4.38 16.51 -13.87
N LEU A 8 -5.61 16.17 -13.48
CA LEU A 8 -6.28 14.94 -13.86
C LEU A 8 -6.36 14.73 -15.37
N ASN A 9 -6.75 15.77 -16.09
CA ASN A 9 -6.93 15.78 -17.54
C ASN A 9 -5.64 15.53 -18.34
N TYR A 10 -4.47 15.63 -17.69
CA TYR A 10 -3.17 15.38 -18.31
C TYR A 10 -2.54 14.05 -17.86
N LEU A 11 -3.23 13.22 -17.06
CA LEU A 11 -2.65 12.01 -16.48
C LEU A 11 -2.05 11.07 -17.54
N SER A 12 -2.84 10.76 -18.56
CA SER A 12 -2.46 9.82 -19.61
C SER A 12 -1.30 10.37 -20.45
N GLU A 13 -1.33 11.66 -20.79
CA GLU A 13 -0.26 12.37 -21.49
C GLU A 13 1.02 12.40 -20.66
N SER A 14 0.94 12.76 -19.38
CA SER A 14 2.07 12.81 -18.44
C SER A 14 2.80 11.47 -18.34
N ILE A 15 2.07 10.35 -18.34
CA ILE A 15 2.69 9.02 -18.35
C ILE A 15 3.45 8.76 -19.65
N ARG A 16 2.90 9.17 -20.80
CA ARG A 16 3.57 9.01 -22.11
C ARG A 16 4.82 9.89 -22.21
N GLU A 17 4.77 11.13 -21.71
CA GLU A 17 5.92 12.01 -21.68
C GLU A 17 7.05 11.44 -20.81
N LEU A 18 6.72 11.03 -19.58
CA LEU A 18 7.70 10.41 -18.67
C LEU A 18 8.25 9.11 -19.26
N TYR A 19 7.42 8.31 -19.94
CA TYR A 19 7.90 7.14 -20.67
C TYR A 19 8.92 7.51 -21.75
N GLY A 20 8.67 8.58 -22.52
CA GLY A 20 9.59 9.15 -23.51
C GLY A 20 10.92 9.60 -22.93
N LEU A 21 10.92 10.04 -21.66
CA LEU A 21 12.13 10.37 -20.90
C LEU A 21 12.88 9.14 -20.34
N GLY A 22 12.37 7.94 -20.56
CA GLY A 22 13.01 6.68 -20.13
C GLY A 22 12.46 6.10 -18.83
N PHE A 23 11.44 6.71 -18.20
CA PHE A 23 10.78 6.10 -17.04
C PHE A 23 9.99 4.86 -17.46
N ARG A 24 10.02 3.82 -16.62
CA ARG A 24 9.32 2.54 -16.87
C ARG A 24 8.39 2.11 -15.74
N SER A 25 8.46 2.76 -14.58
CA SER A 25 7.66 2.40 -13.42
C SER A 25 6.90 3.60 -12.90
N PHE A 26 5.57 3.50 -12.89
CA PHE A 26 4.65 4.56 -12.50
C PHE A 26 3.81 4.14 -11.30
N SER A 27 3.53 5.07 -10.40
CA SER A 27 2.56 4.91 -9.32
C SER A 27 1.64 6.11 -9.32
N ILE A 28 0.33 5.86 -9.45
CA ILE A 28 -0.70 6.90 -9.54
C ILE A 28 -1.44 6.92 -8.22
N ILE A 29 -1.34 8.01 -7.47
CA ILE A 29 -1.96 8.15 -6.16
C ILE A 29 -2.86 9.39 -6.20
N PRO A 30 -4.20 9.21 -6.17
CA PRO A 30 -5.14 10.33 -6.04
C PRO A 30 -4.96 11.04 -4.70
N ASP A 31 -4.79 12.37 -4.73
CA ASP A 31 -4.91 13.22 -3.55
C ASP A 31 -6.40 13.47 -3.29
N ALA A 32 -6.95 12.71 -2.36
CA ALA A 32 -8.36 12.77 -2.00
C ALA A 32 -8.76 14.11 -1.35
N ASP A 33 -7.79 14.86 -0.84
CA ASP A 33 -8.02 16.12 -0.11
C ASP A 33 -7.79 17.36 -0.99
N CYS A 34 -7.28 17.17 -2.21
CA CYS A 34 -7.02 18.28 -3.13
C CYS A 34 -8.25 18.56 -4.00
N GLY A 35 -8.95 19.65 -3.68
CA GLY A 35 -10.13 20.12 -4.41
C GLY A 35 -11.35 19.20 -4.25
N THR A 36 -12.38 19.45 -5.05
CA THR A 36 -13.65 18.73 -4.95
C THR A 36 -13.75 17.63 -5.99
N TRP A 37 -13.79 16.38 -5.54
CA TRP A 37 -14.06 15.22 -6.39
C TRP A 37 -15.55 15.10 -6.64
N THR A 38 -15.98 15.52 -7.83
CA THR A 38 -17.38 15.43 -8.27
C THR A 38 -17.60 14.22 -9.17
N GLN A 39 -18.86 13.94 -9.52
CA GLN A 39 -19.16 12.90 -10.50
C GLN A 39 -18.47 13.15 -11.86
N ASP A 40 -18.31 14.42 -12.25
CA ASP A 40 -17.65 14.80 -13.50
C ASP A 40 -16.14 14.53 -13.42
N THR A 41 -15.53 14.85 -12.27
CA THR A 41 -14.14 14.50 -11.97
C THR A 41 -13.92 12.99 -12.00
N PHE A 42 -14.85 12.20 -11.46
CA PHE A 42 -14.75 10.74 -11.51
C PHE A 42 -14.87 10.17 -12.94
N ARG A 43 -15.73 10.75 -13.78
CA ARG A 43 -15.80 10.37 -15.20
C ARG A 43 -14.50 10.69 -15.94
N GLU A 44 -13.90 11.85 -15.66
CA GLU A 44 -12.60 12.19 -16.25
C GLU A 44 -11.49 11.25 -15.74
N TYR A 45 -11.49 10.93 -14.44
CA TYR A 45 -10.56 9.96 -13.87
C TYR A 45 -10.67 8.59 -14.54
N GLU A 46 -11.90 8.10 -14.74
CA GLU A 46 -12.15 6.85 -15.46
C GLU A 46 -11.63 6.90 -16.90
N SER A 47 -11.92 7.96 -17.65
CA SER A 47 -11.43 8.19 -19.01
C SER A 47 -9.90 8.16 -19.08
N GLN A 48 -9.23 8.88 -18.18
CA GLN A 48 -7.78 8.96 -18.15
C GLN A 48 -7.14 7.62 -17.77
N MET A 49 -7.68 6.95 -16.75
CA MET A 49 -7.20 5.63 -16.34
C MET A 49 -7.41 4.56 -17.43
N ASP A 50 -8.51 4.60 -18.18
CA ASP A 50 -8.76 3.68 -19.29
C ASP A 50 -7.69 3.82 -20.38
N GLN A 51 -7.35 5.06 -20.74
CA GLN A 51 -6.24 5.32 -21.68
C GLN A 51 -4.88 4.85 -21.14
N VAL A 52 -4.64 5.00 -19.83
CA VAL A 52 -3.41 4.52 -19.19
C VAL A 52 -3.34 3.00 -19.20
N ILE A 53 -4.45 2.29 -18.96
CA ILE A 53 -4.48 0.82 -19.08
C ILE A 53 -4.22 0.39 -20.51
N GLY A 54 -4.81 1.08 -21.51
CA GLY A 54 -4.52 0.82 -22.92
C GLY A 54 -3.03 1.00 -23.25
N PHE A 55 -2.40 2.06 -22.73
CA PHE A 55 -0.97 2.29 -22.91
C PHE A 55 -0.10 1.24 -22.18
N TRP A 56 -0.42 0.91 -20.93
CA TRP A 56 0.19 -0.17 -20.16
C TRP A 56 0.08 -1.52 -20.86
N HIS A 57 -1.05 -1.79 -21.54
CA HIS A 57 -1.19 -3.01 -22.32
C HIS A 57 -0.34 -2.97 -23.60
N ALA A 58 -0.31 -1.84 -24.30
CA ALA A 58 0.47 -1.71 -25.54
C ALA A 58 2.00 -1.79 -25.29
N GLN A 59 2.47 -1.27 -24.16
CA GLN A 59 3.89 -1.27 -23.78
C GLN A 59 4.16 -2.37 -22.76
N ARG A 60 4.83 -3.45 -23.18
CA ARG A 60 5.11 -4.61 -22.30
C ARG A 60 6.27 -4.38 -21.32
N ASP A 61 7.00 -3.27 -21.43
CA ASP A 61 8.18 -2.94 -20.63
C ASP A 61 7.90 -1.92 -19.50
N ILE A 62 6.63 -1.55 -19.28
CA ILE A 62 6.24 -0.63 -18.20
C ILE A 62 5.46 -1.31 -17.08
N SER A 63 5.55 -0.74 -15.89
CA SER A 63 4.69 -1.07 -14.76
C SER A 63 3.89 0.15 -14.33
N VAL A 64 2.60 -0.06 -14.06
CA VAL A 64 1.74 0.96 -13.44
C VAL A 64 1.17 0.32 -12.19
N ASN A 65 1.76 0.66 -11.04
CA ASN A 65 1.52 0.01 -9.76
C ASN A 65 0.03 -0.05 -9.37
N THR A 66 -0.73 1.01 -9.67
CA THR A 66 -2.17 1.08 -9.42
C THR A 66 -2.96 0.03 -10.21
N ILE A 67 -2.55 -0.24 -11.45
CA ILE A 67 -3.15 -1.26 -12.33
C ILE A 67 -2.67 -2.65 -11.91
N ASP A 68 -1.35 -2.84 -11.80
CA ASP A 68 -0.70 -4.09 -11.42
C ASP A 68 -1.28 -4.64 -10.11
N GLN A 69 -1.44 -3.80 -9.07
CA GLN A 69 -1.98 -4.24 -7.79
C GLN A 69 -3.44 -4.65 -7.86
N VAL A 70 -4.28 -3.89 -8.57
CA VAL A 70 -5.71 -4.20 -8.67
C VAL A 70 -5.89 -5.51 -9.44
N MET A 71 -5.24 -5.67 -10.58
CA MET A 71 -5.31 -6.92 -11.37
C MET A 71 -4.76 -8.11 -10.58
N ARG A 72 -3.61 -7.99 -9.89
CA ARG A 72 -3.08 -9.07 -9.02
C ARG A 72 -4.05 -9.47 -7.92
N LYS A 73 -4.72 -8.50 -7.28
CA LYS A 73 -5.74 -8.77 -6.25
C LYS A 73 -6.96 -9.48 -6.84
N LEU A 74 -7.42 -9.08 -8.03
CA LEU A 74 -8.52 -9.75 -8.74
C LEU A 74 -8.19 -11.20 -9.11
N VAL A 75 -6.96 -11.46 -9.61
CA VAL A 75 -6.51 -12.81 -9.96
C VAL A 75 -6.40 -13.70 -8.72
N THR A 76 -5.81 -13.19 -7.64
CA THR A 76 -5.61 -13.98 -6.42
C THR A 76 -6.90 -14.22 -5.63
N LYS A 77 -7.93 -13.38 -5.81
CA LYS A 77 -9.23 -13.45 -5.11
C LYS A 77 -9.10 -13.53 -3.58
N ARG A 78 -8.05 -12.93 -3.02
CA ARG A 78 -7.83 -12.88 -1.57
C ARG A 78 -8.30 -11.55 -1.03
N GLU A 79 -9.28 -11.59 -0.13
CA GLU A 79 -9.70 -10.40 0.60
C GLU A 79 -8.54 -9.90 1.47
N PRO A 80 -8.15 -8.62 1.38
CA PRO A 80 -7.15 -8.05 2.28
C PRO A 80 -7.64 -8.15 3.73
N SER A 81 -6.79 -8.63 4.65
CA SER A 81 -7.12 -8.72 6.08
C SER A 81 -6.73 -7.47 6.88
N HIS A 82 -5.91 -6.59 6.30
CA HIS A 82 -5.37 -5.39 6.95
C HIS A 82 -5.47 -4.15 6.05
N LEU A 83 -5.63 -2.98 6.67
CA LEU A 83 -5.55 -1.68 6.01
C LEU A 83 -4.09 -1.24 5.91
N CYS A 84 -3.52 -1.24 4.69
CA CYS A 84 -2.19 -0.75 4.26
C CYS A 84 -0.93 -1.02 5.16
N GLN A 85 -1.07 -1.75 6.28
CA GLN A 85 -0.04 -2.09 7.28
C GLN A 85 0.49 -0.93 8.16
N ALA A 86 -0.21 0.21 8.20
CA ALA A 86 0.15 1.35 9.05
C ALA A 86 0.15 0.97 10.54
N GLY A 87 1.19 1.35 11.28
CA GLY A 87 1.40 1.02 12.69
C GLY A 87 1.83 -0.43 12.95
N LYS A 88 1.82 -1.30 11.93
CA LYS A 88 2.19 -2.71 12.02
C LYS A 88 3.58 -3.01 11.43
N HIS A 89 3.70 -2.85 10.11
CA HIS A 89 4.95 -3.09 9.37
C HIS A 89 5.53 -1.81 8.77
N ILE A 90 4.77 -0.72 8.81
CA ILE A 90 5.17 0.61 8.34
C ILE A 90 4.92 1.57 9.49
N VAL A 91 5.87 2.46 9.75
CA VAL A 91 5.76 3.58 10.70
C VAL A 91 6.44 4.81 10.11
N GLY A 92 5.96 6.00 10.47
CA GLY A 92 6.64 7.27 10.20
C GLY A 92 7.46 7.69 11.42
N ILE A 93 8.66 8.23 11.22
CA ILE A 93 9.50 8.72 12.30
C ILE A 93 9.90 10.16 11.98
N THR A 94 9.65 11.08 12.91
CA THR A 94 10.04 12.49 12.75
C THR A 94 11.49 12.72 13.19
N ILE A 95 12.04 13.89 12.87
CA ILE A 95 13.39 14.30 13.29
C ILE A 95 13.56 14.37 14.82
N HIS A 96 12.47 14.46 15.59
CA HIS A 96 12.50 14.46 17.05
C HIS A 96 12.40 13.05 17.65
N GLY A 97 12.32 12.02 16.80
CA GLY A 97 12.16 10.63 17.21
C GLY A 97 10.72 10.20 17.46
N ASP A 98 9.72 11.07 17.32
CA ASP A 98 8.32 10.68 17.46
C ASP A 98 7.92 9.69 16.37
N ILE A 99 7.25 8.61 16.76
CA ILE A 99 6.80 7.53 15.89
C ILE A 99 5.29 7.69 15.64
N TYR A 100 4.91 7.65 14.37
CA TYR A 100 3.53 7.71 13.87
C TYR A 100 3.14 6.44 13.12
N PRO A 101 1.84 6.14 12.97
CA PRO A 101 1.39 4.95 12.25
C PRO A 101 1.86 4.85 10.80
N CYS A 102 2.03 5.97 10.09
CA CYS A 102 2.71 6.02 8.80
C CYS A 102 3.25 7.44 8.55
N HIS A 103 3.86 7.66 7.39
CA HIS A 103 4.41 8.96 7.01
C HIS A 103 3.32 10.05 6.91
N ASP A 104 2.12 9.74 6.43
CA ASP A 104 1.04 10.72 6.29
C ASP A 104 0.58 11.28 7.64
N PHE A 105 0.48 10.42 8.67
CA PHE A 105 0.15 10.83 10.04
C PHE A 105 1.20 11.76 10.66
N ALA A 106 2.48 11.63 10.28
CA ALA A 106 3.56 12.46 10.79
C ALA A 106 3.54 13.88 10.19
N GLY A 107 3.00 14.04 8.98
CA GLY A 107 3.10 15.29 8.20
C GLY A 107 1.93 16.25 8.37
N ARG A 108 0.70 15.79 8.13
CA ARG A 108 -0.44 16.71 7.90
C ARG A 108 -1.14 17.24 9.15
N TYR A 109 -1.02 16.54 10.29
CA TYR A 109 -1.53 17.03 11.59
C TYR A 109 -0.48 17.79 12.41
N ALA A 110 0.70 18.05 11.81
CA ALA A 110 1.81 18.70 12.49
C ALA A 110 1.53 20.15 12.91
N SER A 111 0.53 20.80 12.32
CA SER A 111 0.16 22.20 12.61
C SER A 111 -0.68 22.37 13.89
N ASN A 112 -1.35 21.32 14.37
CA ASN A 112 -2.08 21.33 15.64
C ASN A 112 -1.33 20.47 16.67
N PRO A 113 -0.67 21.07 17.69
CA PRO A 113 0.09 20.32 18.69
C PRO A 113 -0.72 19.27 19.45
N VAL A 114 -2.01 19.52 19.66
CA VAL A 114 -2.91 18.60 20.38
C VAL A 114 -3.20 17.37 19.53
N GLU A 115 -3.55 17.56 18.27
CA GLU A 115 -3.79 16.45 17.33
C GLU A 115 -2.52 15.67 17.04
N ARG A 116 -1.40 16.37 16.89
CA ARG A 116 -0.07 15.75 16.74
C ARG A 116 0.22 14.79 17.88
N ALA A 117 0.13 15.26 19.12
CA ALA A 117 0.36 14.43 20.31
C ALA A 117 -0.62 13.25 20.39
N ALA A 118 -1.88 13.47 19.98
CA ALA A 118 -2.90 12.44 19.93
C ALA A 118 -2.68 11.37 18.86
N LEU A 119 -1.71 11.50 17.95
CA LEU A 119 -1.42 10.53 16.89
C LEU A 119 -0.08 9.80 17.07
N VAL A 120 0.75 10.24 18.02
CA VAL A 120 2.03 9.59 18.35
C VAL A 120 1.80 8.22 18.97
N ILE A 121 2.40 7.20 18.38
CA ILE A 121 2.37 5.80 18.85
C ILE A 121 3.66 5.37 19.55
N GLY A 122 4.64 6.26 19.71
CA GLY A 122 5.91 5.96 20.36
C GLY A 122 6.96 7.04 20.16
N ASN A 123 8.14 6.84 20.76
CA ASN A 123 9.34 7.62 20.42
C ASN A 123 10.54 6.66 20.33
N VAL A 124 11.48 6.91 19.43
CA VAL A 124 12.66 6.03 19.24
C VAL A 124 13.50 5.85 20.50
N MET A 125 13.47 6.81 21.43
CA MET A 125 14.22 6.75 22.69
C MET A 125 13.49 5.95 23.78
N THR A 126 12.16 5.91 23.74
CA THR A 126 11.33 5.28 24.80
C THR A 126 10.54 4.05 24.33
N GLY A 127 10.56 3.77 23.04
CA GLY A 127 9.83 2.67 22.41
C GLY A 127 8.38 3.01 22.04
N PHE A 128 7.63 1.98 21.64
CA PHE A 128 6.21 2.08 21.32
C PHE A 128 5.36 2.21 22.58
N THR A 129 4.27 2.99 22.49
CA THR A 129 3.22 3.04 23.51
C THR A 129 2.13 2.02 23.20
N LYS A 130 1.24 1.77 24.17
CA LYS A 130 0.05 0.92 23.97
C LYS A 130 -0.83 1.39 22.81
N LYS A 131 -0.77 2.67 22.44
CA LYS A 131 -1.52 3.25 21.32
C LYS A 131 -1.15 2.61 19.98
N GLN A 132 0.05 2.04 19.84
CA GLN A 132 0.43 1.30 18.64
C GLN A 132 -0.62 0.22 18.28
N HIS A 133 -1.20 -0.46 19.27
CA HIS A 133 -2.20 -1.51 19.05
C HIS A 133 -3.44 -1.03 18.30
N GLU A 134 -3.85 0.24 18.46
CA GLU A 134 -4.98 0.82 17.72
C GLU A 134 -4.80 0.74 16.20
N TYR A 135 -3.55 0.79 15.74
CA TYR A 135 -3.16 0.76 14.33
C TYR A 135 -2.61 -0.60 13.92
N ALA A 136 -1.76 -1.23 14.74
CA ALA A 136 -1.16 -2.53 14.45
C ALA A 136 -2.19 -3.66 14.33
N ASP A 137 -3.24 -3.58 15.16
CA ASP A 137 -4.33 -4.56 15.16
C ASP A 137 -5.50 -4.10 14.28
N LEU A 138 -5.32 -3.04 13.50
CA LEU A 138 -6.33 -2.55 12.57
C LEU A 138 -6.55 -3.60 11.47
N ARG A 139 -7.68 -4.29 11.60
CA ARG A 139 -8.16 -5.30 10.69
C ARG A 139 -9.31 -4.76 9.90
N ILE A 140 -9.54 -5.41 8.77
CA ILE A 140 -10.73 -5.14 8.01
C ILE A 140 -11.84 -6.08 8.51
N ASP A 141 -12.75 -5.54 9.30
CA ASP A 141 -13.85 -6.24 9.96
C ASP A 141 -15.16 -5.41 9.92
N GLU A 142 -16.20 -5.84 10.66
CA GLU A 142 -17.48 -5.11 10.73
C GLU A 142 -17.40 -3.72 11.37
N THR A 143 -16.28 -3.36 12.01
CA THR A 143 -16.10 -2.03 12.62
C THR A 143 -15.75 -0.97 11.58
N VAL A 144 -15.36 -1.37 10.37
CA VAL A 144 -15.09 -0.46 9.26
C VAL A 144 -16.41 0.04 8.67
N LYS A 145 -16.67 1.34 8.85
CA LYS A 145 -17.93 1.98 8.47
C LYS A 145 -17.83 2.55 7.06
N PRO A 146 -18.72 2.17 6.14
CA PRO A 146 -18.88 2.92 4.92
C PRO A 146 -19.53 4.27 5.21
N ASP A 147 -18.91 5.36 4.76
CA ASP A 147 -19.55 6.69 4.69
C ASP A 147 -19.59 7.17 3.24
N THR A 148 -19.93 6.24 2.35
CA THR A 148 -19.78 6.39 0.90
C THR A 148 -21.07 6.06 0.16
N GLY A 149 -22.18 5.85 0.87
CA GLY A 149 -23.45 5.37 0.31
C GLY A 149 -23.44 3.91 -0.16
N TYR A 150 -22.40 3.13 0.14
CA TYR A 150 -22.28 1.72 -0.24
C TYR A 150 -22.09 0.84 0.98
N ASP A 151 -22.71 -0.33 1.02
CA ASP A 151 -22.44 -1.30 2.09
C ASP A 151 -21.13 -2.08 1.80
N CYS A 152 -20.09 -1.84 2.60
CA CYS A 152 -18.80 -2.54 2.49
C CYS A 152 -18.90 -4.06 2.71
N LYS A 153 -19.95 -4.57 3.38
CA LYS A 153 -20.17 -6.01 3.61
C LYS A 153 -20.57 -6.72 2.32
N THR A 154 -21.41 -6.08 1.52
CA THR A 154 -21.95 -6.62 0.26
C THR A 154 -21.26 -6.06 -1.00
N CYS A 155 -20.34 -5.11 -0.84
CA CYS A 155 -19.62 -4.49 -1.95
C CYS A 155 -18.82 -5.49 -2.79
N TRP A 156 -19.06 -5.49 -4.10
CA TRP A 156 -18.36 -6.34 -5.07
C TRP A 156 -16.85 -6.06 -5.15
N ALA A 157 -16.41 -4.83 -4.83
CA ALA A 157 -15.01 -4.42 -4.91
C ALA A 157 -14.17 -4.84 -3.68
N LYS A 158 -14.74 -5.54 -2.70
CA LYS A 158 -14.04 -5.93 -1.45
C LYS A 158 -12.79 -6.79 -1.67
N TRP A 159 -12.69 -7.49 -2.80
CA TRP A 159 -11.53 -8.31 -3.15
C TRP A 159 -10.29 -7.49 -3.53
N VAL A 160 -10.47 -6.23 -3.95
CA VAL A 160 -9.37 -5.33 -4.30
C VAL A 160 -9.21 -4.17 -3.32
N CYS A 161 -10.31 -3.78 -2.69
CA CYS A 161 -10.39 -2.69 -1.74
C CYS A 161 -9.93 -3.14 -0.36
N SER A 162 -8.89 -2.48 0.17
CA SER A 162 -8.44 -2.65 1.55
C SER A 162 -9.23 -1.77 2.53
N ARG A 163 -10.48 -1.41 2.17
CA ARG A 163 -11.39 -0.50 2.89
C ARG A 163 -10.74 0.82 3.37
N GLY A 164 -9.85 1.39 2.56
CA GLY A 164 -9.29 2.72 2.76
C GLY A 164 -7.80 2.77 3.10
N CYS A 165 -7.25 3.97 3.05
CA CYS A 165 -6.04 4.32 3.80
C CYS A 165 -6.49 4.79 5.19
N PRO A 166 -5.95 4.25 6.31
CA PRO A 166 -6.30 4.71 7.65
C PRO A 166 -6.09 6.21 7.84
N TYR A 167 -5.06 6.77 7.21
CA TYR A 167 -4.82 8.21 7.20
C TYR A 167 -5.95 8.96 6.49
N MET A 168 -6.33 8.59 5.26
CA MET A 168 -7.41 9.29 4.53
C MET A 168 -8.76 9.19 5.26
N ASN A 169 -9.03 8.04 5.87
CA ASN A 169 -10.23 7.84 6.69
C ASN A 169 -10.27 8.83 7.86
N TYR A 170 -9.15 8.93 8.59
CA TYR A 170 -8.99 9.88 9.69
C TYR A 170 -9.00 11.34 9.22
N ALA A 171 -8.41 11.67 8.07
CA ALA A 171 -8.44 13.00 7.46
C ALA A 171 -9.85 13.49 7.16
N SER A 172 -10.71 12.63 6.62
CA SER A 172 -12.07 13.04 6.28
C SER A 172 -13.05 13.03 7.45
N SER A 173 -12.77 12.30 8.54
CA SER A 173 -13.80 11.99 9.55
C SER A 173 -13.34 11.94 11.00
N HIS A 174 -12.04 12.07 11.24
CA HIS A 174 -11.39 11.79 12.52
C HIS A 174 -11.62 10.36 13.05
N ASP A 175 -12.01 9.43 12.18
CA ASP A 175 -12.20 8.01 12.47
C ASP A 175 -11.43 7.16 11.45
N ILE A 176 -10.37 6.48 11.89
CA ILE A 176 -9.53 5.62 11.04
C ILE A 176 -10.30 4.46 10.38
N ARG A 177 -11.49 4.12 10.91
CA ARG A 177 -12.36 3.05 10.41
C ARG A 177 -13.46 3.55 9.47
N ARG A 178 -13.57 4.86 9.21
CA ARG A 178 -14.60 5.38 8.32
C ARG A 178 -14.05 5.61 6.91
N VAL A 179 -14.54 4.83 5.95
CA VAL A 179 -13.97 4.80 4.60
C VAL A 179 -14.15 6.14 3.89
N ASN A 180 -13.05 6.72 3.42
CA ASN A 180 -13.07 7.93 2.60
C ASN A 180 -13.81 7.72 1.26
N ALA A 181 -14.72 8.64 0.92
CA ALA A 181 -15.57 8.54 -0.27
C ALA A 181 -14.78 8.57 -1.59
N THR A 182 -13.79 9.46 -1.71
CA THR A 182 -12.93 9.57 -2.89
C THR A 182 -12.11 8.30 -3.11
N TYR A 183 -11.52 7.75 -2.04
CA TYR A 183 -10.81 6.47 -2.11
C TYR A 183 -11.74 5.33 -2.56
N CYS A 184 -12.95 5.28 -2.01
CA CYS A 184 -13.95 4.27 -2.37
C CYS A 184 -14.28 4.34 -3.87
N MET A 185 -14.58 5.53 -4.38
CA MET A 185 -14.95 5.73 -5.79
C MET A 185 -13.79 5.43 -6.75
N THR A 186 -12.60 5.98 -6.51
CA THR A 186 -11.42 5.72 -7.35
C THR A 186 -11.02 4.24 -7.35
N THR A 187 -11.11 3.56 -6.21
CA THR A 187 -10.85 2.11 -6.11
C THR A 187 -11.87 1.31 -6.90
N ARG A 188 -13.16 1.68 -6.83
CA ARG A 188 -14.23 1.03 -7.62
C ARG A 188 -14.01 1.23 -9.12
N ILE A 189 -13.66 2.43 -9.56
CA ILE A 189 -13.33 2.71 -10.97
C ILE A 189 -12.15 1.85 -11.43
N ASN A 190 -11.05 1.84 -10.67
CA ASN A 190 -9.88 1.02 -11.00
C ASN A 190 -10.24 -0.47 -11.10
N ALA A 191 -11.07 -0.96 -10.19
CA ALA A 191 -11.55 -2.34 -10.18
C ALA A 191 -12.41 -2.66 -11.41
N SER A 192 -13.36 -1.77 -11.75
CA SER A 192 -14.23 -1.91 -12.91
C SER A 192 -13.43 -1.93 -14.21
N LEU A 193 -12.50 -0.99 -14.39
CA LEU A 193 -11.64 -0.94 -15.56
C LEU A 193 -10.74 -2.16 -15.65
N ALA A 194 -10.13 -2.58 -14.53
CA ALA A 194 -9.32 -3.80 -14.51
C ALA A 194 -10.14 -5.02 -14.92
N MET A 195 -11.35 -5.22 -14.40
CA MET A 195 -12.23 -6.33 -14.79
C MET A 195 -12.62 -6.26 -16.27
N ARG A 196 -12.94 -5.07 -16.79
CA ARG A 196 -13.28 -4.86 -18.19
C ARG A 196 -12.12 -5.25 -19.10
N TRP A 197 -10.92 -4.73 -18.82
CA TRP A 197 -9.72 -5.11 -19.57
C TRP A 197 -9.42 -6.61 -19.41
N MET A 198 -9.56 -7.16 -18.20
CA MET A 198 -9.46 -8.60 -17.93
C MET A 198 -10.39 -9.49 -18.73
N SER A 199 -11.54 -8.98 -19.17
CA SER A 199 -12.47 -9.73 -20.01
C SER A 199 -12.12 -9.72 -21.51
N VAL A 200 -11.24 -8.83 -21.96
CA VAL A 200 -10.92 -8.62 -23.39
C VAL A 200 -9.47 -8.89 -23.78
N LEU A 201 -8.57 -9.06 -22.81
CA LEU A 201 -7.18 -9.39 -23.12
C LEU A 201 -6.96 -10.90 -23.06
N ASP A 202 -6.36 -11.44 -24.13
CA ASP A 202 -6.06 -12.87 -24.28
C ASP A 202 -4.86 -13.34 -23.42
N ASP A 203 -3.95 -12.43 -23.01
CA ASP A 203 -2.79 -12.71 -22.15
C ASP A 203 -2.46 -11.49 -21.26
N PHE A 204 -2.29 -11.71 -19.94
CA PHE A 204 -1.93 -10.70 -18.94
C PHE A 204 -0.52 -10.93 -18.41
N ARG A 205 0.42 -10.09 -18.84
CA ARG A 205 1.80 -10.14 -18.35
C ARG A 205 2.12 -8.89 -17.54
N PHE A 206 2.56 -9.10 -16.30
CA PHE A 206 3.05 -8.02 -15.44
C PHE A 206 4.56 -7.86 -15.64
N ALA A 207 5.04 -6.67 -16.02
CA ALA A 207 6.48 -6.39 -16.09
C ALA A 207 7.18 -6.56 -14.74
N SER A 208 6.45 -6.34 -13.64
CA SER A 208 6.89 -6.55 -12.26
C SER A 208 6.90 -8.01 -11.81
N ALA A 209 6.54 -8.96 -12.70
CA ALA A 209 6.78 -10.38 -12.44
C ALA A 209 8.30 -10.63 -12.55
N LYS A 210 9.04 -10.28 -11.49
CA LYS A 210 10.17 -11.13 -11.12
C LYS A 210 9.60 -12.53 -11.08
N THR A 211 10.11 -13.40 -11.93
CA THR A 211 9.97 -14.85 -11.79
C THR A 211 10.05 -15.14 -10.30
N ASP A 212 8.95 -15.58 -9.72
CA ASP A 212 9.08 -16.25 -8.45
C ASP A 212 10.03 -17.40 -8.73
N GLY A 213 11.15 -17.47 -8.02
CA GLY A 213 12.15 -18.53 -8.15
C GLY A 213 11.61 -19.91 -7.76
N ARG A 214 10.30 -20.16 -7.90
CA ARG A 214 9.69 -21.47 -7.92
C ARG A 214 9.81 -22.03 -9.34
N THR A 215 11.04 -22.27 -9.76
CA THR A 215 11.26 -23.48 -10.55
C THR A 215 10.79 -24.64 -9.68
N ASP A 216 9.85 -25.43 -10.18
CA ASP A 216 9.55 -26.75 -9.66
C ASP A 216 10.87 -27.51 -9.51
N THR A 217 11.41 -27.50 -8.29
CA THR A 217 12.55 -28.33 -7.95
C THR A 217 11.96 -29.73 -7.74
N PRO A 218 12.38 -30.75 -8.51
CA PRO A 218 11.96 -32.11 -8.25
C PRO A 218 12.31 -32.46 -6.80
N ARG A 219 11.34 -33.00 -6.07
CA ARG A 219 11.51 -33.52 -4.69
C ARG A 219 12.77 -34.39 -4.64
N GLY A 220 13.86 -33.86 -4.08
CA GLY A 220 15.14 -34.58 -4.01
C GLY A 220 16.35 -33.78 -3.52
N ALA A 221 16.31 -32.43 -3.54
CA ALA A 221 17.51 -31.62 -3.30
C ALA A 221 17.68 -31.07 -1.86
N GLU A 222 16.90 -31.51 -0.87
CA GLU A 222 17.01 -31.01 0.51
C GLU A 222 18.06 -31.73 1.38
N ARG A 223 18.79 -32.73 0.84
CA ARG A 223 19.82 -33.46 1.61
C ARG A 223 21.24 -32.90 1.50
N GLY A 224 21.52 -31.96 0.60
CA GLY A 224 22.89 -31.48 0.36
C GLY A 224 23.34 -30.28 1.21
N ILE A 225 22.42 -29.47 1.73
CA ILE A 225 22.76 -28.15 2.30
C ILE A 225 23.11 -28.26 3.81
N ALA A 226 22.69 -29.32 4.48
CA ALA A 226 22.98 -29.55 5.90
C ALA A 226 24.43 -30.01 6.16
N GLU A 227 25.11 -30.60 5.17
CA GLU A 227 26.48 -31.13 5.34
C GLU A 227 27.57 -30.07 5.10
N GLU A 228 27.26 -28.96 4.41
CA GLU A 228 28.23 -27.94 4.04
C GLU A 228 28.41 -26.85 5.14
N MET A 229 27.41 -26.65 6.00
CA MET A 229 27.49 -25.68 7.12
C MET A 229 28.33 -26.18 8.31
N GLN A 230 28.71 -27.46 8.36
CA GLN A 230 29.57 -28.01 9.42
C GLN A 230 31.08 -27.82 9.18
N ARG A 231 31.51 -27.24 8.03
CA ARG A 231 32.93 -27.10 7.68
C ARG A 231 33.50 -25.68 7.73
N SER A 232 32.68 -24.68 8.08
CA SER A 232 33.12 -23.29 8.18
C SER A 232 33.53 -22.95 9.62
N ASN A 233 34.80 -23.19 9.96
CA ASN A 233 35.44 -22.67 11.17
C ASN A 233 35.51 -21.14 11.13
N TYR A 234 34.72 -20.45 11.98
CA TYR A 234 35.00 -19.08 12.41
C TYR A 234 34.86 -19.00 13.94
N PRO A 235 35.86 -18.44 14.65
CA PRO A 235 35.92 -18.49 16.11
C PRO A 235 34.93 -17.51 16.75
N THR A 236 34.03 -18.01 17.58
CA THR A 236 33.17 -17.21 18.44
C THR A 236 33.92 -16.82 19.71
N THR A 237 34.34 -15.54 19.81
CA THR A 237 34.79 -14.97 21.08
C THR A 237 33.58 -14.74 21.99
N HIS A 238 33.34 -15.68 22.91
CA HIS A 238 32.42 -15.47 24.04
C HIS A 238 33.17 -14.86 25.22
N ASN A 239 32.91 -13.59 25.46
CA ASN A 239 33.36 -12.86 26.64
C ASN A 239 32.52 -13.31 27.85
N ARG A 240 33.01 -14.24 28.66
CA ARG A 240 32.41 -14.61 29.95
C ARG A 240 32.87 -13.60 31.00
N GLY A 241 31.94 -12.77 31.47
CA GLY A 241 32.14 -11.93 32.64
C GLY A 241 32.41 -12.78 33.88
N GLU A 242 33.60 -12.63 34.44
CA GLU A 242 33.99 -13.17 35.74
C GLU A 242 33.23 -12.45 36.86
N ARG A 243 32.45 -13.21 37.64
CA ARG A 243 31.99 -12.78 38.96
C ARG A 243 33.11 -13.06 39.96
N GLN A 244 33.81 -12.01 40.38
CA GLN A 244 34.68 -12.07 41.55
C GLN A 244 33.84 -12.32 42.81
N ARG A 245 34.18 -13.40 43.53
CA ARG A 245 33.84 -13.57 44.94
C ARG A 245 35.03 -13.05 45.74
N THR A 246 34.80 -12.07 46.61
CA THR A 246 35.75 -11.70 47.67
C THR A 246 35.43 -12.45 48.97
N PRO A 247 36.43 -12.62 49.86
CA PRO A 247 36.37 -13.47 51.05
C PRO A 247 35.40 -12.98 52.13
#